data_AF-A0A3C0IWB9-F1
#
_entry.id   AF-A0A3C0IWB9-F1
#
_cell.length_a   1.000
_cell.length_b   1.000
_cell.length_c   1.000
_cell.angle_alpha   90.00
_cell.angle_beta   90.00
_cell.angle_gamma   90.00
#
_symmetry.space_group_name_H-M   'P 1'
#
loop_
_entity.id
_entity.type
_entity.pdbx_description
1 polymer ?
#
loop_
_entity_poly.entity_id
_entity_poly.type
_entity_poly.pdbx_seq_one_letter_code
_entity_poly.pdbx_strand_id
1 'polypeptide(L)'
;VVEDVVTTGGSVREVMEVVRAHQGHVAGVGVLVDRSNGAIDFGVKQTAVLCMEIPSWEASACPLCREGKLPAERPGSRASQGTAR
;
A
#
# COMPACT_ATOMS: atom_id res chain seq x y z
N VAL A 1 -10.92 1.36 -11.01
CA VAL A 1 -10.28 0.42 -10.07
C VAL A 1 -10.64 0.85 -8.67
N VAL A 2 -10.97 -0.09 -7.78
CA VAL A 2 -11.26 0.21 -6.37
C VAL A 2 -10.36 -0.66 -5.51
N GLU A 3 -9.69 -0.05 -4.54
CA GLU A 3 -8.75 -0.71 -3.63
C GLU A 3 -9.08 -0.36 -2.18
N ASP A 4 -8.74 -1.23 -1.23
CA ASP A 4 -8.91 -0.96 0.19
C ASP A 4 -7.87 0.06 0.70
N VAL A 5 -6.59 -0.25 0.55
CA VAL A 5 -5.46 0.53 1.05
C VAL A 5 -4.39 0.64 -0.02
N VAL A 6 -4.01 1.88 -0.35
CA VAL A 6 -2.89 2.14 -1.25
C VAL A 6 -1.66 2.53 -0.44
N THR A 7 -0.54 1.85 -0.71
CA THR A 7 0.80 2.19 -0.18
C THR A 7 1.70 2.76 -1.26
N THR A 8 2.18 1.92 -2.18
CA THR A 8 3.00 2.30 -3.35
C THR A 8 2.17 2.46 -4.63
N GLY A 9 0.94 1.95 -4.61
CA GLY A 9 0.04 1.95 -5.77
C GLY A 9 0.37 0.88 -6.83
N GLY A 10 1.33 -0.02 -6.58
CA GLY A 10 1.74 -1.05 -7.54
C GLY A 10 0.58 -1.93 -8.02
N SER A 11 -0.20 -2.50 -7.09
CA SER A 11 -1.35 -3.36 -7.42
C SER A 11 -2.41 -2.64 -8.26
N VAL A 12 -2.68 -1.37 -7.95
CA VAL A 12 -3.60 -0.56 -8.76
C VAL A 12 -3.08 -0.38 -10.19
N ARG A 13 -1.76 -0.13 -10.37
CA ARG A 13 -1.15 0.00 -11.71
C ARG A 13 -1.25 -1.29 -12.51
N GLU A 14 -0.98 -2.44 -11.90
CA GLU A 14 -1.11 -3.76 -12.54
C GLU A 14 -2.54 -3.99 -13.05
N VAL A 15 -3.55 -3.70 -12.22
CA VAL A 15 -4.96 -3.82 -12.64
C VAL A 15 -5.30 -2.83 -13.76
N MET A 16 -4.80 -1.60 -13.71
CA MET A 16 -5.00 -0.61 -14.77
C MET A 16 -4.38 -1.05 -16.10
N GLU A 17 -3.21 -1.70 -16.06
CA GLU A 17 -2.57 -2.28 -17.24
C GLU A 17 -3.41 -3.41 -17.84
N VAL A 18 -3.94 -4.32 -17.01
CA VAL A 18 -4.84 -5.38 -17.48
C VAL A 18 -6.09 -4.80 -18.15
N VAL A 19 -6.73 -3.80 -17.54
CA VAL A 19 -7.91 -3.15 -18.14
C VAL A 19 -7.57 -2.57 -19.52
N ARG A 20 -6.43 -1.86 -19.64
CA ARG A 20 -5.98 -1.27 -20.91
C ARG A 20 -5.63 -2.33 -21.96
N ALA A 21 -4.99 -3.44 -21.56
CA ALA A 21 -4.63 -4.54 -22.44
C ALA A 21 -5.87 -5.17 -23.10
N HIS A 22 -7.02 -5.13 -22.42
CA HIS A 22 -8.31 -5.58 -22.94
C HIS A 22 -9.14 -4.44 -23.55
N GLN A 23 -8.49 -3.36 -24.01
CA GLN A 23 -9.12 -2.20 -24.66
C GLN A 23 -10.14 -1.47 -23.75
N GLY A 24 -10.09 -1.71 -22.44
CA GLY A 24 -10.91 -1.03 -21.46
C GLY A 24 -10.39 0.38 -21.13
N HIS A 25 -11.31 1.27 -20.77
CA HIS A 25 -10.99 2.61 -20.32
C HIS A 25 -11.05 2.71 -18.79
N VAL A 26 -9.93 3.10 -18.16
CA VAL A 26 -9.90 3.36 -16.72
C VAL A 26 -10.47 4.75 -16.43
N ALA A 27 -11.72 4.80 -15.98
CA ALA A 27 -12.39 6.07 -15.65
C ALA A 27 -11.86 6.74 -14.36
N GLY A 28 -11.26 5.96 -13.45
CA GLY A 28 -10.71 6.47 -12.20
C GLY A 28 -10.30 5.40 -11.20
N VAL A 29 -9.72 5.86 -10.09
CA VAL A 29 -9.28 5.06 -8.94
C VAL A 29 -9.99 5.57 -7.69
N GLY A 30 -10.69 4.66 -7.00
CA GLY A 30 -11.24 4.90 -5.67
C GLY A 30 -10.48 4.10 -4.62
N VAL A 31 -10.16 4.71 -3.48
CA VAL A 31 -9.50 4.02 -2.36
C VAL A 31 -10.14 4.40 -1.03
N LEU A 32 -10.21 3.46 -0.08
CA LEU A 32 -10.64 3.81 1.27
C LEU A 32 -9.54 4.57 2.01
N VAL A 33 -8.31 4.04 2.02
CA VAL A 33 -7.17 4.65 2.71
C VAL A 33 -5.97 4.82 1.77
N ASP A 34 -5.53 6.06 1.58
CA ASP A 34 -4.27 6.39 0.91
C ASP A 34 -3.17 6.65 1.95
N ARG A 35 -2.24 5.69 2.09
CA ARG A 35 -1.07 5.79 2.98
C ARG A 35 0.10 6.58 2.39
N SER A 36 0.01 6.95 1.11
CA SER A 36 0.99 7.82 0.44
C SER A 36 0.70 9.30 0.66
N ASN A 37 -0.43 9.63 1.31
CA ASN A 37 -0.89 10.99 1.53
C ASN A 37 -0.98 11.82 0.23
N GLY A 38 -1.51 11.21 -0.84
CA GLY A 38 -1.64 11.85 -2.15
C GLY A 38 -0.36 11.92 -2.98
N ALA A 39 0.74 11.28 -2.56
CA ALA A 39 1.99 11.27 -3.33
C ALA A 39 1.90 10.43 -4.62
N ILE A 40 0.90 9.56 -4.74
CA ILE A 40 0.71 8.71 -5.93
C ILE A 40 -0.21 9.40 -6.93
N ASP A 41 0.29 9.53 -8.16
CA ASP A 41 -0.50 9.89 -9.33
C ASP A 41 -0.71 8.67 -10.25
N PHE A 42 -1.98 8.34 -10.51
CA PHE A 42 -2.38 7.29 -11.44
C PHE A 42 -2.69 7.81 -12.86
N GLY A 43 -2.65 9.13 -13.09
CA GLY A 43 -2.97 9.77 -14.38
C GLY A 43 -4.45 9.71 -14.74
N VAL A 44 -5.32 9.43 -13.76
CA VAL A 44 -6.78 9.36 -13.90
C VAL A 44 -7.42 9.99 -12.66
N LYS A 45 -8.74 10.25 -12.70
CA LYS A 45 -9.45 10.77 -11.52
C LYS A 45 -9.25 9.84 -10.32
N GLN A 46 -8.74 10.38 -9.22
CA GLN A 46 -8.51 9.66 -7.97
C GLN A 46 -9.34 10.26 -6.84
N THR A 47 -9.85 9.41 -5.95
CA THR A 47 -10.52 9.86 -4.72
C THR A 47 -10.24 8.86 -3.60
N ALA A 48 -9.80 9.38 -2.46
CA ALA A 48 -9.59 8.63 -1.22
C ALA A 48 -10.61 9.07 -0.18
N VAL A 49 -11.11 8.13 0.65
CA VAL A 49 -11.94 8.50 1.81
C VAL A 49 -11.08 9.08 2.94
N LEU A 50 -9.89 8.53 3.14
CA LEU A 50 -8.89 8.99 4.11
C LEU A 50 -7.51 9.06 3.46
N CYS A 51 -6.82 10.18 3.64
CA CYS A 51 -5.40 10.33 3.33
C CYS A 51 -4.61 10.47 4.63
N MET A 52 -3.56 9.68 4.78
CA MET A 52 -2.64 9.82 5.91
C MET A 52 -1.26 9.32 5.55
N GLU A 53 -0.23 9.89 6.15
CA GLU A 53 1.12 9.36 6.05
C GLU A 53 1.36 8.36 7.18
N ILE A 54 1.77 7.13 6.83
CA ILE A 54 2.23 6.14 7.81
C ILE A 54 3.68 5.80 7.48
N PRO A 55 4.64 6.23 8.31
CA PRO A 55 6.05 5.99 8.05
C PRO A 55 6.38 4.50 8.05
N SER A 56 7.25 4.11 7.13
CA SER A 56 7.89 2.79 7.12
C SER A 56 9.30 2.95 7.66
N TRP A 57 9.73 2.02 8.50
CA TRP A 57 11.08 2.01 9.06
C TRP A 57 11.83 0.76 8.61
N GLU A 58 13.13 0.93 8.36
CA GLU A 58 14.05 -0.20 8.38
C GLU A 58 14.05 -0.86 9.75
N ALA A 59 14.30 -2.17 9.80
CA ALA A 59 14.28 -2.94 11.05
C ALA A 59 15.21 -2.34 12.13
N SER A 60 16.38 -1.83 11.71
CA SER A 60 17.37 -1.16 12.57
C SER A 60 16.95 0.23 13.05
N ALA A 61 16.03 0.89 12.32
CA ALA A 61 15.57 2.24 12.60
C ALA A 61 14.20 2.30 13.30
N CYS A 62 13.50 1.17 13.43
CA CYS A 62 12.17 1.11 14.03
C CYS A 62 12.22 1.47 15.53
N PRO A 63 11.53 2.55 15.97
CA PRO A 63 11.53 2.97 17.38
C PRO A 63 10.96 1.91 18.32
N LEU A 64 9.88 1.24 17.90
CA LEU A 64 9.21 0.21 18.70
C LEU A 64 10.07 -1.05 18.84
N CYS A 65 10.78 -1.46 17.77
CA CYS A 65 11.70 -2.59 17.84
C CYS A 65 12.88 -2.28 18.77
N ARG A 66 13.38 -1.04 18.77
CA ARG A 66 14.46 -0.60 19.66
C ARG A 66 14.04 -0.60 21.12
N GLU A 67 12.79 -0.23 21.41
CA GLU A 67 12.25 -0.28 22.78
C GLU A 67 12.13 -1.71 23.31
N GLY A 68 11.94 -2.71 22.44
CA GLY A 68 11.96 -4.14 22.80
C GLY A 68 10.85 -4.59 23.76
N LYS A 69 9.80 -3.78 23.96
CA LYS A 69 8.71 -4.06 24.91
C LYS A 69 7.68 -5.07 24.41
N LEU A 70 7.58 -5.25 23.10
CA LEU A 70 6.62 -6.15 22.46
C LEU A 70 7.32 -6.95 21.35
N PRO A 71 6.98 -8.23 21.17
CA PRO A 71 7.48 -9.01 20.04
C PRO A 71 6.92 -8.45 18.73
N ALA A 72 7.75 -8.40 17.70
CA ALA A 72 7.29 -8.08 16.36
C ALA A 72 6.47 -9.24 15.80
N GLU A 73 5.18 -9.02 15.61
CA GLU A 73 4.28 -10.01 15.01
C GLU A 73 3.96 -9.61 13.57
N ARG A 74 3.97 -10.59 12.67
CA ARG A 74 3.57 -10.40 11.27
C ARG A 74 2.15 -10.93 11.07
N PRO A 75 1.12 -10.07 11.15
CA PRO A 75 -0.26 -10.49 10.85
C PRO A 75 -0.42 -10.79 9.35
N GLY A 76 -1.14 -11.87 9.03
CA GLY A 76 -1.54 -12.20 7.65
C GLY A 76 -1.33 -13.67 7.26
N SER A 77 -1.89 -14.06 6.12
CA SER A 77 -1.92 -15.45 5.62
C SER A 77 -0.57 -15.95 5.08
N ARG A 78 0.35 -15.04 4.77
CA ARG A 78 1.71 -15.38 4.32
C ARG A 78 2.62 -15.46 5.53
N ALA A 79 2.66 -16.62 6.19
CA ALA A 79 3.71 -16.94 7.15
C ALA A 79 5.05 -17.07 6.40
N SER A 80 5.87 -16.03 6.42
CA SER A 80 7.30 -16.23 6.16
C SER A 80 7.87 -16.97 7.36
N GLN A 81 8.41 -18.16 7.12
CA GLN A 81 9.35 -18.73 8.08
C GLN A 81 10.40 -17.68 8.41
N GLY A 82 10.59 -17.43 9.70
CA GLY A 82 11.49 -16.41 10.19
C GLY A 82 12.88 -16.60 9.60
N THR A 83 13.33 -15.63 8.82
CA THR A 83 14.73 -15.24 8.85
C THR A 83 14.73 -13.73 8.94
N ALA A 84 15.08 -13.24 10.13
CA ALA A 84 15.60 -11.90 10.27
C ALA A 84 16.84 -11.82 9.35
N ARG A 85 16.77 -10.99 8.33
CA ARG A 85 17.95 -10.40 7.72
C ARG A 85 17.89 -8.90 7.97
#